data_AF-A0A925YEP4-F1
#
_entry.id   AF-A0A925YEP4-F1
#
_cell.length_a   1.000
_cell.length_b   1.000
_cell.length_c   1.000
_cell.angle_alpha   90.00
_cell.angle_beta   90.00
_cell.angle_gamma   90.00
#
_symmetry.space_group_name_H-M   'P 1'
#
loop_
_entity.id
_entity.type
_entity.pdbx_description
1 polymer ?
#
loop_
_entity_poly.entity_id
_entity_poly.type
_entity_poly.pdbx_seq_one_letter_code
_entity_poly.pdbx_strand_id
1 'polypeptide(L)'
;MKNRFLSVAASFTLIPLLATSAAEPQVTGGAGVNGGLCVVVPATDGKTLSEYSLEGRFVVQGLSDSGELDAVRAAIPIPLGGLVSVRPWAPSASLPFADNLVDLLVVDRDALKGGGPGDPELLRCVPPVTGALWLRSGGAWKQLTKPMPPEYGEWTHYYCDATNNPVSKDRAVRVPTGMQWIAESPARIGTQNQLIGGGRYLGVFSEAQKVWFSSRNAFNGIQSWRTEPREEKANDRRFGPVVLADGLIYTTEPAKPMTVIARDLYSGKTVKTYDLPLPPNDKPVDLKSRAGGRYLGLAVCEDVLLAWAVDKLFCVDRVKGMVRWTFDGQGKNVDFPSYDPVNHRIG
;
A
#
# COMPACT_ATOMS: atom_id res chain seq x y z
N MET A 1 1.91 21.36 -44.12
CA MET A 1 1.56 22.07 -42.86
C MET A 1 0.07 21.92 -42.59
N LYS A 2 -0.32 20.96 -41.76
CA LYS A 2 -1.63 20.89 -41.10
C LYS A 2 -1.40 20.30 -39.71
N ASN A 3 -1.36 21.17 -38.71
CA ASN A 3 -1.20 20.81 -37.31
C ASN A 3 -2.45 20.04 -36.84
N ARG A 4 -2.29 18.77 -36.50
CA ARG A 4 -3.26 18.03 -35.70
C ARG A 4 -2.66 17.83 -34.31
N PHE A 5 -3.05 18.71 -33.39
CA PHE A 5 -2.88 18.48 -31.96
C PHE A 5 -3.84 17.34 -31.58
N LEU A 6 -3.33 16.13 -31.40
CA LEU A 6 -4.03 15.11 -30.62
C LEU A 6 -3.69 15.38 -29.15
N SER A 7 -4.69 15.87 -28.41
CA SER A 7 -4.67 15.90 -26.95
C SER A 7 -4.63 14.44 -26.47
N VAL A 8 -3.53 14.05 -25.83
CA VAL A 8 -3.43 12.77 -25.11
C VAL A 8 -4.23 12.94 -23.82
N ALA A 9 -5.48 12.50 -23.83
CA ALA A 9 -6.28 12.38 -22.63
C ALA A 9 -5.77 11.16 -21.84
N ALA A 10 -4.99 11.41 -20.79
CA ALA A 10 -4.81 10.42 -19.73
C ALA A 10 -6.21 10.11 -19.19
N SER A 11 -6.71 8.90 -19.45
CA SER A 11 -7.97 8.43 -18.89
C SER A 11 -7.78 8.21 -17.40
N PHE A 12 -7.94 9.27 -16.61
CA PHE A 12 -8.20 9.16 -15.19
C PHE A 12 -9.60 8.58 -15.05
N THR A 13 -9.69 7.28 -14.85
CA THR A 13 -10.92 6.66 -14.39
C THR A 13 -11.23 7.27 -13.03
N LEU A 14 -12.14 8.24 -12.99
CA LEU A 14 -12.80 8.65 -11.75
C LEU A 14 -13.38 7.38 -11.15
N ILE A 15 -12.77 6.86 -10.10
CA ILE A 15 -13.40 5.83 -9.27
C ILE A 15 -14.53 6.57 -8.56
N PRO A 16 -15.81 6.33 -8.91
CA PRO A 16 -16.92 6.97 -8.23
C PRO A 16 -16.93 6.53 -6.77
N LEU A 17 -17.54 7.33 -5.91
CA LEU A 17 -17.88 6.94 -4.55
C LEU A 17 -18.77 5.68 -4.62
N LEU A 18 -18.17 4.50 -4.45
CA LEU A 18 -18.90 3.23 -4.46
C LEU A 18 -19.64 3.10 -3.13
N ALA A 19 -20.97 3.13 -3.20
CA ALA A 19 -21.84 2.90 -2.06
C ALA A 19 -22.48 1.51 -2.17
N THR A 20 -22.12 0.62 -1.25
CA THR A 20 -22.77 -0.69 -1.09
C THR A 20 -23.68 -0.65 0.15
N SER A 21 -24.89 -1.21 0.03
CA SER A 21 -25.87 -1.30 1.12
C SER A 21 -25.80 -2.68 1.77
N ALA A 22 -25.79 -2.75 3.10
CA ALA A 22 -25.83 -4.01 3.87
C ALA A 22 -26.74 -3.89 5.11
N ALA A 23 -27.15 -5.03 5.68
CA ALA A 23 -27.96 -5.07 6.89
C ALA A 23 -27.16 -4.70 8.16
N GLU A 24 -25.87 -5.05 8.18
CA GLU A 24 -24.90 -4.74 9.24
C GLU A 24 -23.54 -4.43 8.60
N PRO A 25 -22.67 -3.66 9.29
CA PRO A 25 -21.34 -3.35 8.78
C PRO A 25 -20.50 -4.63 8.68
N GLN A 26 -20.10 -4.98 7.47
CA GLN A 26 -19.17 -6.09 7.24
C GLN A 26 -17.76 -5.60 7.51
N VAL A 27 -17.31 -5.75 8.75
CA VAL A 27 -16.00 -5.29 9.24
C VAL A 27 -14.85 -6.08 8.63
N THR A 28 -15.09 -7.32 8.20
CA THR A 28 -14.12 -8.13 7.46
C THR A 28 -14.63 -8.56 6.09
N GLY A 29 -13.74 -8.56 5.10
CA GLY A 29 -14.02 -9.00 3.72
C GLY A 29 -14.90 -8.07 2.88
N GLY A 30 -15.96 -7.48 3.46
CA GLY A 30 -16.87 -6.57 2.76
C GLY A 30 -16.31 -5.16 2.55
N ALA A 31 -15.56 -4.63 3.53
CA ALA A 31 -15.01 -3.29 3.47
C ALA A 31 -13.73 -3.14 2.62
N GLY A 32 -13.09 -4.25 2.21
CA GLY A 32 -11.76 -4.24 1.61
C GLY A 32 -10.61 -3.89 2.58
N VAL A 33 -10.93 -3.65 3.86
CA VAL A 33 -9.99 -3.35 4.94
C VAL A 33 -9.87 -4.57 5.85
N ASN A 34 -8.66 -5.10 6.02
CA ASN A 34 -8.42 -6.36 6.76
C ASN A 34 -7.62 -6.16 8.07
N GLY A 35 -7.38 -4.92 8.46
CA GLY A 35 -6.64 -4.55 9.66
C GLY A 35 -6.27 -3.07 9.69
N GLY A 36 -5.74 -2.61 10.82
CA GLY A 36 -5.40 -1.21 11.05
C GLY A 36 -6.05 -0.64 12.31
N LEU A 37 -6.35 0.66 12.30
CA LEU A 37 -7.16 1.29 13.34
C LEU A 37 -8.65 1.25 12.96
N CYS A 38 -9.47 0.60 13.78
CA CYS A 38 -10.92 0.62 13.68
C CYS A 38 -11.50 1.55 14.75
N VAL A 39 -12.41 2.43 14.37
CA VAL A 39 -13.10 3.34 15.28
C VAL A 39 -14.61 3.17 15.16
N VAL A 40 -15.29 3.08 16.30
CA VAL A 40 -16.75 2.92 16.36
C VAL A 40 -17.38 4.10 17.11
N VAL A 41 -18.39 4.73 16.49
CA VAL A 41 -19.05 5.96 16.98
C VAL A 41 -20.58 5.88 16.80
N PRO A 42 -21.39 6.05 17.86
CA PRO A 42 -21.01 5.87 19.25
C PRO A 42 -20.69 4.39 19.52
N ALA A 43 -19.86 4.13 20.51
CA ALA A 43 -19.65 2.79 21.04
C ALA A 43 -20.65 2.52 22.16
N THR A 44 -21.56 1.58 21.93
CA THR A 44 -22.65 1.22 22.85
C THR A 44 -22.51 -0.20 23.42
N ASP A 45 -21.69 -1.06 22.81
CA ASP A 45 -21.48 -2.44 23.27
C ASP A 45 -20.00 -2.86 23.11
N GLY A 46 -19.36 -3.23 24.22
CA GLY A 46 -17.99 -3.71 24.25
C GLY A 46 -17.80 -5.07 23.54
N LYS A 47 -18.86 -5.87 23.40
CA LYS A 47 -18.81 -7.15 22.68
C LYS A 47 -18.63 -6.95 21.19
N THR A 48 -19.42 -6.07 20.57
CA THR A 48 -19.26 -5.72 19.15
C THR A 48 -17.86 -5.16 18.86
N LEU A 49 -17.31 -4.30 19.73
CA LEU A 49 -15.93 -3.83 19.58
C LEU A 49 -14.91 -4.98 19.63
N SER A 50 -15.17 -5.96 20.49
CA SER A 50 -14.33 -7.15 20.65
C SER A 50 -14.38 -8.06 19.42
N GLU A 51 -15.55 -8.24 18.84
CA GLU A 51 -15.75 -9.00 17.59
C GLU A 51 -14.95 -8.38 16.45
N TYR A 52 -14.98 -7.05 16.29
CA TYR A 52 -14.21 -6.37 15.25
C TYR A 52 -12.70 -6.58 15.38
N SER A 53 -12.19 -6.66 16.62
CA SER A 53 -10.78 -6.95 16.89
C SER A 53 -10.41 -8.43 16.64
N LEU A 54 -11.37 -9.35 16.74
CA LEU A 54 -11.13 -10.79 16.58
C LEU A 54 -11.25 -11.23 15.12
N GLU A 55 -12.18 -10.63 14.37
CA GLU A 55 -12.36 -10.95 12.95
C GLU A 55 -11.23 -10.39 12.07
N GLY A 56 -10.77 -9.16 12.37
CA GLY A 56 -9.73 -8.48 11.61
C GLY A 56 -8.44 -8.25 12.41
N ARG A 57 -7.38 -7.79 11.75
CA ARG A 57 -6.14 -7.36 12.43
C ARG A 57 -6.26 -5.90 12.91
N PHE A 58 -7.29 -5.61 13.70
CA PHE A 58 -7.61 -4.25 14.14
C PHE A 58 -7.18 -3.98 15.58
N VAL A 59 -6.68 -2.76 15.82
CA VAL A 59 -6.79 -2.11 17.11
C VAL A 59 -8.09 -1.32 17.07
N VAL A 60 -8.98 -1.54 18.04
CA VAL A 60 -10.33 -0.96 18.07
C VAL A 60 -10.43 0.13 19.13
N GLN A 61 -10.93 1.29 18.76
CA GLN A 61 -11.26 2.37 19.68
C GLN A 61 -12.72 2.78 19.56
N GLY A 62 -13.49 2.57 20.62
CA GLY A 62 -14.84 3.08 20.76
C GLY A 62 -14.86 4.53 21.27
N LEU A 63 -15.77 5.34 20.74
CA LEU A 63 -16.13 6.65 21.29
C LEU A 63 -17.49 6.55 21.96
N SER A 64 -17.55 6.63 23.28
CA SER A 64 -18.81 6.51 24.04
C SER A 64 -19.03 7.76 24.88
N ASP A 65 -20.29 8.11 25.14
CA ASP A 65 -20.60 9.17 26.09
C ASP A 65 -20.22 8.74 27.52
N SER A 66 -20.17 9.69 28.45
CA SER A 66 -19.77 9.38 29.83
C SER A 66 -20.78 8.51 30.58
N GLY A 67 -22.03 8.41 30.12
CA GLY A 67 -23.08 7.65 30.80
C GLY A 67 -22.99 6.16 30.53
N GLU A 68 -22.58 5.76 29.33
CA GLU A 68 -22.47 4.36 28.92
C GLU A 68 -21.04 3.80 29.06
N LEU A 69 -20.04 4.67 29.21
CA LEU A 69 -18.61 4.34 29.17
C LEU A 69 -18.20 3.14 30.04
N ASP A 70 -18.62 3.10 31.30
CA ASP A 70 -18.19 2.06 32.24
C ASP A 70 -18.83 0.70 31.93
N ALA A 71 -20.09 0.70 31.46
CA ALA A 71 -20.77 -0.51 31.03
C ALA A 71 -20.13 -1.09 29.76
N VAL A 72 -19.81 -0.23 28.78
CA VAL A 72 -19.11 -0.66 27.55
C VAL A 72 -17.73 -1.23 27.88
N ARG A 73 -16.98 -0.57 28.78
CA ARG A 73 -15.66 -1.06 29.22
C ARG A 73 -15.74 -2.40 29.95
N ALA A 74 -16.72 -2.57 30.85
CA ALA A 74 -16.92 -3.81 31.58
C ALA A 74 -17.28 -5.00 30.67
N ALA A 75 -17.87 -4.73 29.50
CA ALA A 75 -18.20 -5.75 28.51
C ALA A 75 -17.00 -6.21 27.65
N ILE A 76 -15.86 -5.53 27.72
CA ILE A 76 -14.65 -5.90 26.97
C ILE A 76 -13.92 -7.02 27.73
N PRO A 77 -13.67 -8.19 27.10
CA PRO A 77 -12.90 -9.27 27.71
C PRO A 77 -11.48 -8.82 28.06
N ILE A 78 -11.01 -9.18 29.26
CA ILE A 78 -9.67 -8.84 29.76
C ILE A 78 -8.54 -9.18 28.75
N PRO A 79 -8.54 -10.32 28.04
CA PRO A 79 -7.49 -10.64 27.07
C PRO A 79 -7.39 -9.67 25.89
N LEU A 80 -8.45 -8.89 25.61
CA LEU A 80 -8.48 -7.88 24.56
C LEU A 80 -8.12 -6.49 25.08
N GLY A 81 -7.84 -6.35 26.38
CA GLY A 81 -7.35 -5.10 26.97
C GLY A 81 -6.10 -4.61 26.26
N GLY A 82 -6.17 -3.41 25.69
CA GLY A 82 -5.09 -2.79 24.91
C GLY A 82 -5.26 -2.92 23.39
N LEU A 83 -5.94 -3.97 22.91
CA LEU A 83 -6.39 -4.06 21.52
C LEU A 83 -7.74 -3.39 21.32
N VAL A 84 -8.63 -3.49 22.31
CA VAL A 84 -9.92 -2.82 22.35
C VAL A 84 -9.91 -1.82 23.48
N SER A 85 -10.27 -0.57 23.17
CA SER A 85 -10.34 0.52 24.14
C SER A 85 -11.56 1.39 23.88
N VAL A 86 -12.05 2.06 24.93
CA VAL A 86 -13.14 3.02 24.81
C VAL A 86 -12.74 4.30 25.52
N ARG A 87 -12.90 5.43 24.84
CA ARG A 87 -12.66 6.75 25.41
C ARG A 87 -13.95 7.55 25.52
N PRO A 88 -14.07 8.41 26.56
CA PRO A 88 -15.16 9.35 26.64
C PRO A 88 -15.11 10.30 25.45
N TRP A 89 -16.26 10.51 24.83
CA TRP A 89 -16.47 11.50 23.79
C TRP A 89 -17.94 11.92 23.80
N ALA A 90 -18.20 13.22 23.96
CA ALA A 90 -19.52 13.77 23.75
C ALA A 90 -19.74 14.00 22.26
N PRO A 91 -20.93 13.67 21.71
CA PRO A 91 -21.26 13.95 20.32
C PRO A 91 -20.96 15.39 19.93
N SER A 92 -20.07 15.56 18.95
CA SER A 92 -19.64 16.88 18.47
C SER A 92 -19.34 16.85 16.98
N ALA A 93 -19.21 18.03 16.38
CA ALA A 93 -18.92 18.18 14.95
C ALA A 93 -17.53 17.64 14.56
N SER A 94 -16.65 17.36 15.51
CA SER A 94 -15.26 16.94 15.25
C SER A 94 -14.91 15.65 15.96
N LEU A 95 -14.19 14.80 15.24
CA LEU A 95 -13.61 13.58 15.76
C LEU A 95 -12.17 13.84 16.24
N PRO A 96 -11.75 13.26 17.38
CA PRO A 96 -10.42 13.55 17.93
C PRO A 96 -9.36 12.63 17.30
N PHE A 97 -9.30 12.63 15.97
CA PHE A 97 -8.36 11.89 15.14
C PHE A 97 -7.74 12.79 14.08
N ALA A 98 -6.47 12.55 13.78
CA ALA A 98 -5.78 13.20 12.68
C ALA A 98 -6.37 12.79 11.32
N ASP A 99 -6.03 13.54 10.29
CA ASP A 99 -6.44 13.24 8.92
C ASP A 99 -5.94 11.86 8.51
N ASN A 100 -6.80 11.07 7.85
CA ASN A 100 -6.48 9.78 7.25
C ASN A 100 -5.96 8.70 8.22
N LEU A 101 -6.15 8.89 9.53
CA LEU A 101 -5.63 7.97 10.56
C LEU A 101 -6.43 6.66 10.67
N VAL A 102 -7.75 6.71 10.45
CA VAL A 102 -8.67 5.62 10.79
C VAL A 102 -8.93 4.74 9.57
N ASP A 103 -8.35 3.55 9.53
CA ASP A 103 -8.53 2.60 8.40
C ASP A 103 -9.99 2.14 8.25
N LEU A 104 -10.70 1.93 9.37
CA LEU A 104 -12.11 1.56 9.36
C LEU A 104 -12.90 2.42 10.35
N LEU A 105 -13.81 3.24 9.84
CA LEU A 105 -14.67 4.10 10.65
C LEU A 105 -16.11 3.59 10.58
N VAL A 106 -16.68 3.18 11.71
CA VAL A 106 -18.06 2.70 11.82
C VAL A 106 -18.87 3.73 12.59
N VAL A 107 -19.89 4.31 11.95
CA VAL A 107 -20.66 5.42 12.49
C VAL A 107 -22.14 5.10 12.42
N ASP A 108 -22.79 4.94 13.56
CA ASP A 108 -24.25 4.91 13.65
C ASP A 108 -24.77 6.34 13.89
N ARG A 109 -25.13 7.03 12.80
CA ARG A 109 -25.64 8.42 12.89
C ARG A 109 -27.04 8.48 13.51
N ASP A 110 -27.82 7.42 13.38
CA ASP A 110 -29.17 7.34 13.95
C ASP A 110 -29.07 7.29 15.50
N ALA A 111 -28.07 6.58 16.02
CA ALA A 111 -27.78 6.53 17.46
C ALA A 111 -27.30 7.88 18.04
N LEU A 112 -26.74 8.77 17.21
CA LEU A 112 -26.26 10.09 17.64
C LEU A 112 -27.38 11.16 17.75
N LYS A 113 -28.64 10.82 17.41
CA LYS A 113 -29.83 11.67 17.60
C LYS A 113 -29.68 13.12 17.08
N GLY A 114 -28.99 13.29 15.95
CA GLY A 114 -28.77 14.60 15.31
C GLY A 114 -27.54 15.36 15.84
N GLY A 115 -26.81 14.83 16.82
CA GLY A 115 -25.46 15.26 17.16
C GLY A 115 -24.40 14.57 16.30
N GLY A 116 -23.15 15.06 16.38
CA GLY A 116 -22.00 14.39 15.76
C GLY A 116 -21.49 15.01 14.45
N PRO A 117 -20.47 14.36 13.83
CA PRO A 117 -19.77 14.89 12.66
C PRO A 117 -20.53 14.72 11.35
N GLY A 118 -20.38 15.70 10.46
CA GLY A 118 -20.83 15.62 9.07
C GLY A 118 -19.90 14.79 8.18
N ASP A 119 -20.35 14.46 6.97
CA ASP A 119 -19.59 13.63 6.02
C ASP A 119 -18.16 14.12 5.73
N PRO A 120 -17.88 15.44 5.59
CA PRO A 120 -16.51 15.92 5.38
C PRO A 120 -15.57 15.57 6.53
N GLU A 121 -16.04 15.62 7.77
CA GLU A 121 -15.25 15.27 8.95
C GLU A 121 -15.01 13.75 9.02
N LEU A 122 -16.03 12.94 8.72
CA LEU A 122 -15.89 11.50 8.67
C LEU A 122 -14.86 11.06 7.62
N LEU A 123 -14.97 11.63 6.41
CA LEU A 123 -14.01 11.38 5.32
C LEU A 123 -12.64 12.03 5.56
N ARG A 124 -12.53 13.05 6.42
CA ARG A 124 -11.23 13.58 6.84
C ARG A 124 -10.42 12.52 7.58
N CYS A 125 -11.05 11.78 8.47
CA CYS A 125 -10.39 10.75 9.29
C CYS A 125 -10.01 9.49 8.52
N VAL A 126 -10.70 9.15 7.43
CA VAL A 126 -10.49 7.91 6.67
C VAL A 126 -9.44 8.09 5.56
N PRO A 127 -8.46 7.19 5.42
CA PRO A 127 -7.45 7.28 4.37
C PRO A 127 -8.02 7.02 2.97
N PRO A 128 -7.57 7.75 1.94
CA PRO A 128 -7.95 7.51 0.54
C PRO A 128 -7.63 6.09 0.07
N VAL A 129 -8.56 5.48 -0.66
CA VAL A 129 -8.48 4.15 -1.32
C VAL A 129 -8.33 2.96 -0.37
N THR A 130 -7.57 3.09 0.72
CA THR A 130 -7.24 2.02 1.66
C THR A 130 -8.16 1.94 2.86
N GLY A 131 -8.93 3.00 3.13
CA GLY A 131 -9.86 3.06 4.25
C GLY A 131 -11.32 2.95 3.84
N ALA A 132 -12.17 2.61 4.82
CA ALA A 132 -13.61 2.51 4.64
C ALA A 132 -14.38 3.21 5.77
N LEU A 133 -15.48 3.86 5.41
CA LEU A 133 -16.48 4.40 6.31
C LEU A 133 -17.76 3.58 6.18
N TRP A 134 -18.19 2.92 7.25
CA TRP A 134 -19.55 2.41 7.39
C TRP A 134 -20.39 3.46 8.10
N LEU A 135 -21.41 3.96 7.42
CA LEU A 135 -22.33 4.97 7.94
C LEU A 135 -23.74 4.41 7.96
N ARG A 136 -24.34 4.33 9.14
CA ARG A 136 -25.77 4.10 9.28
C ARG A 136 -26.50 5.43 9.26
N SER A 137 -27.52 5.55 8.42
CA SER A 137 -28.45 6.68 8.46
C SER A 137 -29.79 6.28 7.88
N GLY A 138 -30.88 6.65 8.56
CA GLY A 138 -32.23 6.28 8.15
C GLY A 138 -32.48 4.77 8.24
N GLY A 139 -31.85 4.10 9.21
CA GLY A 139 -31.99 2.67 9.49
C GLY A 139 -31.12 1.76 8.63
N ALA A 140 -30.43 2.27 7.60
CA ALA A 140 -29.63 1.49 6.66
C ALA A 140 -28.14 1.80 6.75
N TRP A 141 -27.30 0.77 6.64
CA TRP A 141 -25.86 0.89 6.55
C TRP A 141 -25.40 1.09 5.10
N LYS A 142 -24.49 2.03 4.91
CA LYS A 142 -23.79 2.26 3.64
C LYS A 142 -22.30 2.29 3.88
N GLN A 143 -21.55 1.63 3.00
CA GLN A 143 -20.11 1.79 2.94
C GLN A 143 -19.74 2.94 2.01
N LEU A 144 -18.74 3.72 2.38
CA LEU A 144 -18.16 4.82 1.60
C LEU A 144 -16.63 4.69 1.61
N THR A 145 -16.00 5.04 0.50
CA THR A 145 -14.53 5.08 0.36
C THR A 145 -14.10 6.44 -0.14
N LYS A 146 -13.06 7.01 0.47
CA LYS A 146 -12.48 8.28 0.04
C LYS A 146 -11.65 8.08 -1.24
N PRO A 147 -11.90 8.83 -2.32
CA PRO A 147 -11.12 8.71 -3.55
C PRO A 147 -9.69 9.25 -3.36
N MET A 148 -8.75 8.75 -4.17
CA MET A 148 -7.39 9.30 -4.22
C MET A 148 -7.43 10.74 -4.75
N PRO A 149 -6.78 11.71 -4.08
CA PRO A 149 -6.63 13.05 -4.63
C PRO A 149 -5.81 13.03 -5.94
N PRO A 150 -6.26 13.70 -7.03
CA PRO A 150 -5.59 13.70 -8.33
C PRO A 150 -4.24 14.44 -8.33
N GLU A 151 -3.92 15.16 -7.27
CA GLU A 151 -2.64 15.83 -7.05
C GLU A 151 -1.56 14.90 -6.47
N TYR A 152 -1.92 13.72 -5.94
CA TYR A 152 -0.95 12.79 -5.35
C TYR A 152 -0.24 12.00 -6.44
N GLY A 153 1.09 12.02 -6.41
CA GLY A 153 1.93 11.22 -7.29
C GLY A 153 2.19 9.82 -6.72
N GLU A 154 2.59 8.89 -7.58
CA GLU A 154 3.10 7.58 -7.19
C GLU A 154 4.59 7.46 -7.51
N TRP A 155 5.29 6.59 -6.78
CA TRP A 155 6.68 6.21 -6.99
C TRP A 155 6.76 4.68 -7.04
N THR A 156 6.53 4.12 -8.22
CA THR A 156 6.27 2.70 -8.44
C THR A 156 7.50 1.91 -8.86
N HIS A 157 8.53 2.62 -9.34
CA HIS A 157 9.80 2.07 -9.79
C HIS A 157 10.97 2.80 -9.12
N TYR A 158 12.18 2.30 -9.33
CA TYR A 158 13.41 2.91 -8.82
C TYR A 158 13.52 4.41 -9.16
N TYR A 159 13.29 4.79 -10.42
CA TYR A 159 13.19 6.19 -10.85
C TYR A 159 11.74 6.56 -11.20
N CYS A 160 10.90 6.59 -10.17
CA CYS A 160 9.49 7.00 -10.20
C CYS A 160 8.55 6.06 -10.95
N ASP A 161 8.75 5.84 -12.24
CA ASP A 161 7.94 4.96 -13.08
C ASP A 161 8.78 4.25 -14.16
N ALA A 162 8.13 3.54 -15.08
CA ALA A 162 8.80 2.80 -16.13
C ALA A 162 9.55 3.67 -17.16
N THR A 163 9.32 4.99 -17.17
CA THR A 163 10.11 5.92 -18.01
C THR A 163 11.52 6.13 -17.49
N ASN A 164 11.79 5.66 -16.27
CA ASN A 164 13.10 5.73 -15.62
C ASN A 164 13.58 7.19 -15.40
N ASN A 165 12.63 8.11 -15.25
CA ASN A 165 12.87 9.54 -15.01
C ASN A 165 12.61 9.88 -13.53
N PRO A 166 13.61 10.32 -12.75
CA PRO A 166 13.50 10.52 -11.30
C PRO A 166 12.75 11.81 -10.91
N VAL A 167 11.57 12.04 -11.50
CA VAL A 167 10.74 13.22 -11.28
C VAL A 167 9.36 12.77 -10.81
N SER A 168 9.01 13.15 -9.57
CA SER A 168 7.68 12.91 -9.03
C SER A 168 6.62 13.72 -9.80
N LYS A 169 5.44 13.11 -9.99
CA LYS A 169 4.25 13.77 -10.56
C LYS A 169 3.38 14.44 -9.49
N ASP A 170 3.82 14.41 -8.23
CA ASP A 170 3.09 14.98 -7.10
C ASP A 170 2.97 16.50 -7.21
N ARG A 171 1.76 17.00 -6.96
CA ARG A 171 1.40 18.43 -6.96
C ARG A 171 0.82 18.88 -5.63
N ALA A 172 0.71 17.98 -4.65
CA ALA A 172 0.18 18.25 -3.31
C ALA A 172 1.23 18.83 -2.36
N VAL A 173 2.52 18.72 -2.71
CA VAL A 173 3.62 19.22 -1.88
C VAL A 173 3.44 20.71 -1.58
N ARG A 174 3.39 21.02 -0.28
CA ARG A 174 3.33 22.36 0.29
C ARG A 174 4.33 22.47 1.46
N VAL A 175 4.42 23.64 2.08
CA VAL A 175 5.20 23.81 3.32
C VAL A 175 4.72 22.78 4.36
N PRO A 176 5.58 21.89 4.88
CA PRO A 176 5.18 20.92 5.89
C PRO A 176 4.77 21.63 7.18
N THR A 177 3.57 21.36 7.68
CA THR A 177 3.03 21.98 8.91
C THR A 177 2.97 21.02 10.10
N GLY A 178 3.34 19.76 9.90
CA GLY A 178 3.30 18.73 10.94
C GLY A 178 3.78 17.37 10.42
N MET A 179 4.02 16.44 11.33
CA MET A 179 4.36 15.06 11.03
C MET A 179 3.08 14.24 10.89
N GLN A 180 2.90 13.55 9.75
CA GLN A 180 1.73 12.70 9.51
C GLN A 180 1.85 11.37 10.28
N TRP A 181 2.99 10.69 10.14
CA TRP A 181 3.32 9.49 10.91
C TRP A 181 4.84 9.29 10.92
N ILE A 182 5.31 8.55 11.92
CA ILE A 182 6.66 8.01 11.99
C ILE A 182 6.55 6.52 12.31
N ALA A 183 7.34 5.72 11.62
CA ALA A 183 7.44 4.29 11.88
C ALA A 183 8.91 3.92 12.10
N GLU A 184 9.15 2.65 12.43
CA GLU A 184 10.49 2.06 12.45
C GLU A 184 11.29 2.46 11.19
N SER A 185 12.58 2.74 11.37
CA SER A 185 13.43 3.08 10.25
C SER A 185 13.49 1.88 9.29
N PRO A 186 13.32 2.09 7.98
CA PRO A 186 13.76 1.15 6.97
C PRO A 186 15.20 0.73 7.26
N ALA A 187 15.55 -0.48 6.85
CA ALA A 187 16.87 -1.03 7.06
C ALA A 187 17.98 -0.05 6.64
N ARG A 188 19.19 -0.14 7.23
CA ARG A 188 20.39 0.60 6.75
C ARG A 188 20.73 0.33 5.27
N ILE A 189 20.04 -0.65 4.69
CA ILE A 189 19.95 -1.07 3.30
C ILE A 189 19.18 0.01 2.52
N GLY A 190 19.85 1.11 2.17
CA GLY A 190 19.51 2.11 1.13
C GLY A 190 18.04 2.49 0.86
N THR A 191 17.74 3.78 0.79
CA THR A 191 16.44 4.39 0.42
C THR A 191 15.89 4.02 -0.97
N GLN A 192 16.53 3.09 -1.66
CA GLN A 192 16.35 2.76 -3.08
C GLN A 192 15.20 1.78 -3.39
N ASN A 193 14.66 1.09 -2.37
CA ASN A 193 13.55 0.14 -2.52
C ASN A 193 12.29 0.60 -1.79
N GLN A 194 12.09 1.92 -1.71
CA GLN A 194 10.90 2.53 -1.12
C GLN A 194 9.94 2.89 -2.25
N LEU A 195 8.76 2.28 -2.25
CA LEU A 195 7.76 2.53 -3.27
C LEU A 195 6.48 3.06 -2.62
N ILE A 196 5.79 3.94 -3.31
CA ILE A 196 4.48 4.46 -2.91
C ILE A 196 3.53 4.33 -4.10
N GLY A 197 2.40 3.68 -3.90
CA GLY A 197 1.37 3.53 -4.92
C GLY A 197 0.16 2.75 -4.39
N GLY A 198 -1.02 2.96 -4.99
CA GLY A 198 -2.26 2.31 -4.56
C GLY A 198 -2.65 2.59 -3.10
N GLY A 199 -2.20 3.73 -2.54
CA GLY A 199 -2.37 4.10 -1.13
C GLY A 199 -1.47 3.34 -0.14
N ARG A 200 -0.46 2.61 -0.64
CA ARG A 200 0.49 1.84 0.17
C ARG A 200 1.90 2.40 0.08
N TYR A 201 2.60 2.32 1.21
CA TYR A 201 4.06 2.47 1.29
C TYR A 201 4.67 1.08 1.40
N LEU A 202 5.64 0.79 0.55
CA LEU A 202 6.38 -0.46 0.53
C LEU A 202 7.84 -0.18 0.85
N GLY A 203 8.43 -1.02 1.68
CA GLY A 203 9.83 -0.91 2.02
C GLY A 203 10.42 -2.18 2.61
N VAL A 204 11.74 -2.15 2.73
CA VAL A 204 12.53 -3.21 3.37
C VAL A 204 12.98 -2.70 4.73
N PHE A 205 12.72 -3.50 5.75
CA PHE A 205 12.98 -3.18 7.14
C PHE A 205 13.97 -4.20 7.71
N SER A 206 14.72 -3.78 8.72
CA SER A 206 15.68 -4.67 9.39
C SER A 206 15.76 -4.39 10.87
N GLU A 207 15.93 -5.46 11.65
CA GLU A 207 16.19 -5.41 13.08
C GLU A 207 17.02 -6.62 13.47
N ALA A 208 18.02 -6.43 14.35
CA ALA A 208 18.81 -7.52 14.92
C ALA A 208 19.35 -8.55 13.89
N GLN A 209 19.94 -8.07 12.78
CA GLN A 209 20.44 -8.91 11.66
C GLN A 209 19.36 -9.72 10.94
N LYS A 210 18.09 -9.31 11.02
CA LYS A 210 17.00 -9.85 10.22
C LYS A 210 16.45 -8.79 9.30
N VAL A 211 16.00 -9.21 8.12
CA VAL A 211 15.38 -8.35 7.11
C VAL A 211 14.02 -8.89 6.70
N TRP A 212 13.07 -7.99 6.41
CA TRP A 212 11.76 -8.35 5.87
C TRP A 212 11.23 -7.26 4.94
N PHE A 213 10.29 -7.65 4.08
CA PHE A 213 9.52 -6.72 3.28
C PHE A 213 8.23 -6.37 4.03
N SER A 214 7.84 -5.09 4.04
CA SER A 214 6.64 -4.63 4.73
C SER A 214 5.82 -3.68 3.86
N SER A 215 4.51 -3.85 3.92
CA SER A 215 3.52 -2.94 3.35
C SER A 215 2.79 -2.21 4.46
N ARG A 216 2.74 -0.88 4.34
CA ARG A 216 2.10 0.04 5.27
C ARG A 216 1.04 0.84 4.53
N ASN A 217 0.00 1.28 5.23
CA ASN A 217 -0.87 2.31 4.69
C ASN A 217 -0.06 3.62 4.59
N ALA A 218 -0.02 4.23 3.39
CA ALA A 218 0.81 5.40 3.13
C ALA A 218 0.37 6.65 3.92
N PHE A 219 -0.88 6.68 4.39
CA PHE A 219 -1.47 7.86 5.04
C PHE A 219 -1.34 7.87 6.55
N ASN A 220 -1.21 6.69 7.20
CA ASN A 220 -1.12 6.59 8.66
C ASN A 220 0.07 5.74 9.14
N GLY A 221 0.82 5.10 8.24
CA GLY A 221 2.01 4.32 8.57
C GLY A 221 1.74 2.96 9.21
N ILE A 222 0.47 2.59 9.44
CA ILE A 222 0.11 1.32 10.10
C ILE A 222 0.47 0.15 9.18
N GLN A 223 1.21 -0.82 9.72
CA GLN A 223 1.64 -2.01 8.99
C GLN A 223 0.44 -2.90 8.68
N SER A 224 0.23 -3.20 7.41
CA SER A 224 -0.86 -4.04 6.94
C SER A 224 -0.46 -5.51 6.83
N TRP A 225 0.75 -5.75 6.34
CA TRP A 225 1.36 -7.07 6.31
C TRP A 225 2.88 -6.95 6.17
N ARG A 226 3.59 -8.01 6.53
CA ARG A 226 5.02 -8.18 6.27
C ARG A 226 5.32 -9.63 5.90
N THR A 227 6.42 -9.86 5.21
CA THR A 227 6.96 -11.21 5.03
C THR A 227 7.60 -11.70 6.33
N GLU A 228 7.81 -13.01 6.43
CA GLU A 228 8.61 -13.56 7.52
C GLU A 228 10.03 -12.96 7.50
N PRO A 229 10.57 -12.55 8.66
CA PRO A 229 11.95 -12.10 8.77
C PRO A 229 12.92 -13.23 8.41
N ARG A 230 13.93 -12.91 7.61
CA ARG A 230 15.03 -13.82 7.28
C ARG A 230 16.35 -13.24 7.78
N GLU A 231 17.33 -14.11 7.99
CA GLU A 231 18.69 -13.69 8.35
C GLU A 231 19.29 -12.78 7.26
N GLU A 232 19.77 -11.61 7.68
CA GLU A 232 20.52 -10.67 6.86
C GLU A 232 21.89 -11.28 6.55
N LYS A 233 22.17 -11.53 5.28
CA LYS A 233 23.49 -12.03 4.88
C LYS A 233 24.48 -10.88 4.81
N ALA A 234 25.75 -11.13 5.17
CA ALA A 234 26.83 -10.20 4.86
C ALA A 234 26.79 -9.91 3.35
N ASN A 235 26.42 -8.68 2.98
CA ASN A 235 26.16 -8.17 1.63
C ASN A 235 24.70 -8.05 1.15
N ASP A 236 23.69 -8.24 2.01
CA ASP A 236 22.27 -7.91 1.72
C ASP A 236 22.01 -6.39 1.63
N ARG A 237 23.01 -5.60 1.21
CA ARG A 237 22.99 -4.13 1.16
C ARG A 237 21.96 -3.54 0.19
N ARG A 238 21.36 -4.36 -0.65
CA ARG A 238 20.14 -4.06 -1.42
C ARG A 238 19.31 -5.33 -1.49
N PHE A 239 18.06 -5.26 -1.03
CA PHE A 239 17.04 -6.19 -1.53
C PHE A 239 17.05 -6.10 -3.06
N GLY A 240 16.75 -7.21 -3.74
CA GLY A 240 16.59 -7.20 -5.19
C GLY A 240 15.59 -6.13 -5.64
N PRO A 241 15.57 -5.77 -6.94
CA PRO A 241 14.67 -4.75 -7.45
C PRO A 241 13.22 -5.03 -7.03
N VAL A 242 12.53 -3.97 -6.64
CA VAL A 242 11.11 -4.00 -6.29
C VAL A 242 10.38 -3.07 -7.26
N VAL A 243 9.26 -3.54 -7.81
CA VAL A 243 8.39 -2.75 -8.67
C VAL A 243 6.95 -2.89 -8.18
N LEU A 244 6.21 -1.79 -8.16
CA LEU A 244 4.77 -1.76 -7.96
C LEU A 244 4.10 -1.53 -9.32
N ALA A 245 3.08 -2.30 -9.65
CA ALA A 245 2.25 -2.05 -10.83
C ALA A 245 0.91 -2.77 -10.69
N ASP A 246 -0.18 -2.07 -11.00
CA ASP A 246 -1.54 -2.61 -11.06
C ASP A 246 -1.96 -3.40 -9.82
N GLY A 247 -1.66 -2.87 -8.63
CA GLY A 247 -1.97 -3.54 -7.36
C GLY A 247 -1.13 -4.79 -7.08
N LEU A 248 -0.03 -5.00 -7.83
CA LEU A 248 0.92 -6.07 -7.61
C LEU A 248 2.31 -5.52 -7.27
N ILE A 249 3.06 -6.33 -6.52
CA ILE A 249 4.45 -6.10 -6.16
C ILE A 249 5.28 -7.18 -6.82
N TYR A 250 6.29 -6.78 -7.58
CA TYR A 250 7.25 -7.67 -8.22
C TYR A 250 8.57 -7.61 -7.48
N THR A 251 9.01 -8.76 -6.98
CA THR A 251 10.29 -8.92 -6.29
C THR A 251 11.05 -10.10 -6.86
N THR A 252 12.37 -10.04 -6.87
CA THR A 252 13.21 -11.21 -7.14
C THR A 252 13.53 -11.96 -5.86
N GLU A 253 13.33 -13.28 -5.83
CA GLU A 253 13.83 -14.12 -4.74
C GLU A 253 15.12 -14.84 -5.13
N PRO A 254 16.06 -15.07 -4.19
CA PRO A 254 17.31 -15.78 -4.41
C PRO A 254 17.08 -17.29 -4.56
N ALA A 255 16.27 -17.69 -5.53
CA ALA A 255 16.12 -19.07 -5.98
C ALA A 255 17.16 -19.39 -7.07
N LYS A 256 17.37 -20.69 -7.35
CA LYS A 256 18.20 -21.19 -8.47
C LYS A 256 17.33 -22.03 -9.40
N PRO A 257 16.98 -21.57 -10.63
CA PRO A 257 17.25 -20.26 -11.22
C PRO A 257 16.50 -19.13 -10.49
N MET A 258 16.88 -17.87 -10.76
CA MET A 258 16.23 -16.73 -10.12
C MET A 258 14.80 -16.55 -10.63
N THR A 259 13.91 -16.30 -9.70
CA THR A 259 12.46 -16.26 -9.94
C THR A 259 11.92 -14.88 -9.57
N VAL A 260 11.10 -14.30 -10.46
CA VAL A 260 10.32 -13.10 -10.13
C VAL A 260 9.00 -13.53 -9.52
N ILE A 261 8.65 -12.95 -8.39
CA ILE A 261 7.40 -13.23 -7.69
C ILE A 261 6.53 -11.99 -7.73
N ALA A 262 5.31 -12.14 -8.23
CA ALA A 262 4.24 -11.16 -8.13
C ALA A 262 3.38 -11.46 -6.90
N ARG A 263 3.26 -10.47 -6.01
CA ARG A 263 2.43 -10.52 -4.80
C ARG A 263 1.31 -9.49 -4.90
N ASP A 264 0.15 -9.81 -4.36
CA ASP A 264 -0.93 -8.84 -4.18
C ASP A 264 -0.50 -7.73 -3.20
N LEU A 265 -0.67 -6.46 -3.59
CA LEU A 265 -0.22 -5.29 -2.84
C LEU A 265 -0.87 -5.20 -1.44
N TYR A 266 -2.12 -5.62 -1.33
CA TYR A 266 -2.93 -5.42 -0.13
C TYR A 266 -2.82 -6.56 0.88
N SER A 267 -2.53 -7.78 0.42
CA SER A 267 -2.45 -8.99 1.24
C SER A 267 -1.05 -9.60 1.36
N GLY A 268 -0.14 -9.27 0.44
CA GLY A 268 1.21 -9.86 0.35
C GLY A 268 1.24 -11.30 -0.17
N LYS A 269 0.07 -11.88 -0.50
CA LYS A 269 -0.03 -13.24 -1.02
C LYS A 269 0.59 -13.32 -2.41
N THR A 270 1.35 -14.38 -2.66
CA THR A 270 1.86 -14.66 -4.00
C THR A 270 0.68 -14.91 -4.94
N VAL A 271 0.62 -14.14 -6.03
CA VAL A 271 -0.36 -14.30 -7.09
C VAL A 271 0.22 -15.09 -8.24
N LYS A 272 1.50 -14.83 -8.58
CA LYS A 272 2.16 -15.47 -9.71
C LYS A 272 3.67 -15.50 -9.56
N THR A 273 4.27 -16.46 -10.23
CA THR A 273 5.71 -16.70 -10.27
C THR A 273 6.16 -16.73 -11.73
N TYR A 274 7.32 -16.13 -12.02
CA TYR A 274 7.94 -16.14 -13.35
C TYR A 274 9.34 -16.73 -13.23
N ASP A 275 9.51 -17.91 -13.79
CA ASP A 275 10.80 -18.60 -13.84
C ASP A 275 11.56 -18.13 -15.07
N LEU A 276 12.54 -17.27 -14.84
CA LEU A 276 13.36 -16.69 -15.90
C LEU A 276 14.76 -17.29 -15.83
N PRO A 277 15.43 -17.52 -16.97
CA PRO A 277 16.80 -18.04 -17.00
C PRO A 277 17.80 -16.93 -16.67
N LEU A 278 17.54 -16.19 -15.58
CA LEU A 278 18.43 -15.18 -15.06
C LEU A 278 19.51 -15.87 -14.20
N PRO A 279 20.78 -15.43 -14.28
CA PRO A 279 21.84 -15.99 -13.47
C PRO A 279 21.51 -15.77 -11.98
N PRO A 280 21.84 -16.75 -11.11
CA PRO A 280 21.55 -16.62 -9.69
C PRO A 280 22.29 -15.45 -9.05
N ASN A 281 21.64 -14.79 -8.10
CA ASN A 281 22.16 -13.61 -7.37
C ASN A 281 23.16 -14.03 -6.27
N ASP A 282 24.24 -14.73 -6.66
CA ASP A 282 25.18 -15.38 -5.74
C ASP A 282 26.33 -14.45 -5.27
N LYS A 283 26.41 -13.21 -5.77
CA LYS A 283 27.46 -12.24 -5.41
C LYS A 283 26.91 -10.81 -5.31
N PRO A 284 27.39 -9.98 -4.36
CA PRO A 284 26.96 -8.59 -4.24
C PRO A 284 27.11 -7.77 -5.52
N VAL A 285 26.15 -6.87 -5.75
CA VAL A 285 26.27 -5.78 -6.72
C VAL A 285 27.33 -4.79 -6.20
N ASP A 286 28.57 -4.94 -6.66
CA ASP A 286 29.61 -3.94 -6.45
C ASP A 286 29.28 -2.68 -7.27
N LEU A 287 28.78 -1.64 -6.60
CA LEU A 287 28.54 -0.33 -7.24
C LEU A 287 29.80 0.53 -7.32
N LYS A 288 30.88 0.18 -6.62
CA LYS A 288 32.13 0.97 -6.68
C LYS A 288 32.87 0.72 -7.99
N SER A 289 32.74 -0.48 -8.55
CA SER A 289 33.14 -0.73 -9.93
C SER A 289 32.01 -0.32 -10.89
N ARG A 290 32.19 0.81 -11.57
CA ARG A 290 31.42 1.11 -12.81
C ARG A 290 31.63 0.05 -13.90
N ALA A 291 32.53 -0.91 -13.68
CA ALA A 291 32.84 -2.03 -14.55
C ALA A 291 32.74 -3.35 -13.74
N GLY A 292 31.58 -4.00 -13.73
CA GLY A 292 31.50 -5.45 -13.43
C GLY A 292 30.59 -5.91 -12.29
N GLY A 293 29.85 -5.05 -11.60
CA GLY A 293 28.78 -5.48 -10.70
C GLY A 293 27.61 -6.10 -11.50
N ARG A 294 27.15 -7.31 -11.14
CA ARG A 294 25.98 -7.92 -11.78
C ARG A 294 24.72 -7.12 -11.46
N TYR A 295 24.36 -6.18 -12.33
CA TYR A 295 23.17 -5.37 -12.16
C TYR A 295 21.93 -6.22 -12.45
N LEU A 296 21.06 -6.38 -11.45
CA LEU A 296 19.75 -7.01 -11.58
C LEU A 296 18.69 -5.93 -11.51
N GLY A 297 17.77 -5.90 -12.47
CA GLY A 297 16.67 -4.97 -12.46
C GLY A 297 15.35 -5.58 -12.89
N LEU A 298 14.28 -4.90 -12.47
CA LEU A 298 12.91 -5.17 -12.88
C LEU A 298 12.25 -3.85 -13.29
N ALA A 299 11.39 -3.92 -14.30
CA ALA A 299 10.48 -2.85 -14.65
C ALA A 299 9.17 -3.46 -15.15
N VAL A 300 8.07 -2.75 -14.94
CA VAL A 300 6.76 -3.12 -15.47
C VAL A 300 6.23 -1.94 -16.28
N CYS A 301 6.01 -2.16 -17.56
CA CYS A 301 5.37 -1.20 -18.45
C CYS A 301 4.21 -1.90 -19.15
N GLU A 302 3.02 -1.32 -19.03
CA GLU A 302 1.79 -1.87 -19.62
C GLU A 302 1.63 -3.37 -19.31
N ASP A 303 1.54 -4.23 -20.32
CA ASP A 303 1.32 -5.67 -20.17
C ASP A 303 2.62 -6.49 -20.09
N VAL A 304 3.79 -5.84 -20.03
CA VAL A 304 5.09 -6.52 -19.98
C VAL A 304 5.85 -6.32 -18.67
N LEU A 305 6.52 -7.39 -18.27
CA LEU A 305 7.51 -7.42 -17.21
C LEU A 305 8.87 -7.51 -17.88
N LEU A 306 9.71 -6.52 -17.60
CA LEU A 306 11.12 -6.52 -17.97
C LEU A 306 11.91 -7.01 -16.79
N ALA A 307 12.79 -7.98 -17.04
CA ALA A 307 13.76 -8.44 -16.06
C ALA A 307 15.10 -8.58 -16.74
N TRP A 308 16.14 -8.01 -16.15
CA TRP A 308 17.48 -8.06 -16.75
C TRP A 308 18.56 -8.34 -15.71
N ALA A 309 19.62 -8.96 -16.19
CA ALA A 309 20.82 -9.21 -15.43
C ALA A 309 22.03 -9.06 -16.34
N VAL A 310 22.98 -8.19 -15.98
CA VAL A 310 24.21 -7.95 -16.74
C VAL A 310 23.89 -7.53 -18.17
N ASP A 311 24.11 -8.40 -19.16
CA ASP A 311 23.91 -8.17 -20.59
C ASP A 311 22.64 -8.82 -21.14
N LYS A 312 21.82 -9.47 -20.32
CA LYS A 312 20.58 -10.12 -20.75
C LYS A 312 19.36 -9.40 -20.25
N LEU A 313 18.43 -9.11 -21.15
CA LEU A 313 17.12 -8.55 -20.85
C LEU A 313 16.03 -9.49 -21.39
N PHE A 314 15.06 -9.81 -20.54
CA PHE A 314 13.90 -10.61 -20.85
C PHE A 314 12.66 -9.74 -20.83
N CYS A 315 11.89 -9.77 -21.91
CA CYS A 315 10.56 -9.20 -21.97
C CYS A 315 9.54 -10.31 -21.83
N VAL A 316 8.69 -10.20 -20.81
CA VAL A 316 7.76 -11.25 -20.41
C VAL A 316 6.34 -10.71 -20.50
N ASP A 317 5.45 -11.46 -21.13
CA ASP A 317 4.02 -11.20 -21.05
C ASP A 317 3.55 -11.43 -19.61
N ARG A 318 3.10 -10.39 -18.90
CA ARG A 318 2.71 -10.49 -17.48
C ARG A 318 1.56 -11.46 -17.29
N VAL A 319 0.58 -11.41 -18.19
CA VAL A 319 -0.65 -12.20 -18.08
C VAL A 319 -0.36 -13.67 -18.36
N LYS A 320 0.38 -13.98 -19.43
CA LYS A 320 0.68 -15.37 -19.84
C LYS A 320 1.88 -15.96 -19.14
N GLY A 321 2.80 -15.14 -18.64
CA GLY A 321 4.05 -15.57 -18.00
C GLY A 321 5.08 -16.10 -19.00
N MET A 322 4.91 -15.84 -20.30
CA MET A 322 5.80 -16.33 -21.35
C MET A 322 6.77 -15.23 -21.77
N VAL A 323 8.02 -15.60 -22.01
CA VAL A 323 9.02 -14.71 -22.62
C VAL A 323 8.55 -14.37 -24.04
N ARG A 324 8.33 -13.08 -24.31
CA ARG A 324 8.02 -12.54 -25.64
C ARG A 324 9.27 -12.49 -26.51
N TRP A 325 10.36 -11.98 -25.93
CA TRP A 325 11.66 -11.90 -26.58
C TRP A 325 12.75 -11.71 -25.53
N THR A 326 14.00 -11.96 -25.95
CA THR A 326 15.21 -11.76 -25.17
C THR A 326 16.17 -10.87 -25.95
N PHE A 327 16.82 -9.95 -25.26
CA PHE A 327 17.92 -9.17 -25.78
C PHE A 327 19.24 -9.64 -25.14
N ASP A 328 20.27 -9.79 -25.97
CA ASP A 328 21.63 -10.14 -25.56
C ASP A 328 22.58 -9.00 -25.95
N GLY A 329 23.13 -8.33 -24.94
CA GLY A 329 24.03 -7.21 -25.06
C GLY A 329 25.45 -7.58 -25.47
N GLN A 330 25.74 -8.88 -25.70
CA GLN A 330 27.04 -9.38 -26.15
C GLN A 330 28.19 -8.92 -25.24
N GLY A 331 28.02 -9.03 -23.93
CA GLY A 331 28.99 -8.56 -22.93
C GLY A 331 28.91 -7.06 -22.61
N LYS A 332 28.01 -6.29 -23.23
CA LYS A 332 27.67 -4.92 -22.79
C LYS A 332 26.52 -4.98 -21.80
N ASN A 333 26.67 -4.28 -20.68
CA ASN A 333 25.63 -4.20 -19.66
C ASN A 333 24.37 -3.52 -20.21
N VAL A 334 23.22 -4.07 -19.84
CA VAL A 334 21.91 -3.43 -19.94
C VAL A 334 21.70 -2.61 -18.67
N ASP A 335 21.88 -1.31 -18.78
CA ASP A 335 21.72 -0.37 -17.67
C ASP A 335 20.38 0.35 -17.78
N PHE A 336 19.46 0.04 -16.87
CA PHE A 336 18.17 0.72 -16.70
C PHE A 336 17.37 0.94 -17.99
N PRO A 337 16.83 -0.12 -18.62
CA PRO A 337 15.95 0.02 -19.77
C PRO A 337 14.79 0.94 -19.43
N SER A 338 14.41 1.78 -20.38
CA SER A 338 13.37 2.80 -20.20
C SER A 338 12.21 2.54 -21.15
N TYR A 339 11.01 2.91 -20.72
CA TYR A 339 9.82 2.81 -21.53
C TYR A 339 9.43 4.19 -22.07
N ASP A 340 9.27 4.28 -23.39
CA ASP A 340 8.68 5.41 -24.09
C ASP A 340 7.17 5.15 -24.26
N PRO A 341 6.31 5.82 -23.45
CA PRO A 341 4.87 5.63 -23.51
C PRO A 341 4.22 6.25 -24.75
N VAL A 342 4.91 7.15 -25.46
CA VAL A 342 4.37 7.80 -26.67
C VAL A 342 4.49 6.87 -27.86
N ASN A 343 5.62 6.16 -27.96
CA ASN A 343 5.91 5.28 -29.09
C ASN A 343 5.71 3.80 -28.76
N HIS A 344 5.36 3.46 -27.51
CA HIS A 344 5.27 2.10 -26.98
C HIS A 344 6.57 1.31 -27.24
N ARG A 345 7.71 1.90 -26.87
CA ARG A 345 9.05 1.34 -27.12
C ARG A 345 9.84 1.17 -25.85
N ILE A 346 10.66 0.13 -25.83
CA ILE A 346 11.66 -0.09 -24.79
C ILE A 346 13.00 0.34 -25.37
N GLY A 347 13.68 1.25 -24.67
CA GLY A 347 14.96 1.84 -25.03
C GLY A 347 16.09 1.42 -24.12
#